data_AF-X1NR35-F1
#
_entry.id   AF-X1NR35-F1
#
_cell.length_a   1.000
_cell.length_b   1.000
_cell.length_c   1.000
_cell.angle_alpha   90.00
_cell.angle_beta   90.00
_cell.angle_gamma   90.00
#
_symmetry.space_group_name_H-M   'P 1'
#
loop_
_entity.id
_entity.type
_entity.pdbx_description
1 polymer ?
#
loop_
_entity_poly.entity_id
_entity_poly.type
_entity_poly.pdbx_seq_one_letter_code
_entity_poly.pdbx_strand_id
1 'polypeptide(L)'
;MPVPEKIKNILTELRDHAPFTLFGALTGIVLMLLFRNLRYQTSHRLFYVFHPAHVVLSAMVTASMFKLHTKKAKFLIVLLVGFFGSLGIATLSDSLIPYIGELILVCIFEY
;
A
#
# COMPACT_ATOMS: atom_id res chain seq x y z
N MET A 1 25.05 -9.57 -9.46
CA MET A 1 24.38 -10.35 -8.41
C MET A 1 23.46 -11.37 -9.06
N PRO A 2 23.72 -12.68 -8.90
CA PRO A 2 22.87 -13.75 -9.41
C PRO A 2 21.45 -13.69 -8.83
N VAL A 3 20.46 -14.17 -9.60
CA VAL A 3 19.01 -14.11 -9.26
C VAL A 3 18.69 -14.68 -7.86
N PRO A 4 19.26 -15.83 -7.42
CA PRO A 4 18.97 -16.39 -6.09
C PRO A 4 19.37 -15.46 -4.94
N GLU A 5 20.47 -14.73 -5.12
CA GLU A 5 20.99 -13.80 -4.12
C GLU A 5 20.09 -12.56 -3.99
N LYS A 6 19.50 -12.09 -5.12
CA LYS A 6 18.50 -11.01 -5.11
C LYS A 6 17.23 -11.41 -4.36
N ILE A 7 16.72 -12.62 -4.60
CA ILE A 7 15.52 -13.13 -3.92
C ILE A 7 15.77 -13.24 -2.42
N LYS A 8 16.95 -13.75 -2.02
CA LYS A 8 17.34 -13.81 -0.61
C LYS A 8 17.34 -12.44 0.04
N ASN A 9 17.90 -11.42 -0.62
CA ASN A 9 17.92 -10.06 -0.09
C ASN A 9 16.50 -9.48 0.05
N ILE A 10 15.63 -9.69 -0.94
CA ILE A 10 14.23 -9.25 -0.89
C ILE A 10 13.50 -9.92 0.29
N LEU A 11 13.69 -11.23 0.49
CA LEU A 11 13.07 -11.95 1.61
C LEU A 11 13.55 -11.45 2.98
N THR A 12 14.85 -11.15 3.11
CA THR A 12 15.40 -10.54 4.32
C THR A 12 14.75 -9.18 4.58
N GLU A 13 14.69 -8.33 3.55
CA GLU A 13 14.08 -6.99 3.66
C GLU A 13 12.60 -7.07 4.05
N LEU A 14 11.83 -7.97 3.43
CA LEU A 14 10.42 -8.19 3.80
C LEU A 14 10.26 -8.66 5.24
N ARG A 15 11.12 -9.57 5.71
CA ARG A 15 11.09 -10.07 7.08
C ARG A 15 11.37 -8.96 8.09
N ASP A 16 12.33 -8.09 7.79
CA ASP A 16 12.70 -6.98 8.67
C ASP A 16 11.60 -5.90 8.72
N HIS A 17 10.83 -5.76 7.64
CA HIS A 17 9.68 -4.84 7.58
C HIS A 17 8.36 -5.46 8.08
N ALA A 18 8.28 -6.79 8.15
CA ALA A 18 7.09 -7.52 8.60
C ALA A 18 6.48 -7.03 9.94
N PRO A 19 7.24 -6.76 11.02
CA PRO A 19 6.64 -6.32 12.29
C PRO A 19 5.94 -4.96 12.15
N PHE A 20 6.54 -4.03 11.40
CA PHE A 20 5.94 -2.72 11.16
C PHE A 20 4.69 -2.85 10.28
N THR A 21 4.76 -3.64 9.21
CA THR A 21 3.61 -3.91 8.32
C THR A 21 2.44 -4.56 9.08
N LEU A 22 2.73 -5.55 9.93
CA LEU A 22 1.72 -6.22 10.75
C LEU A 22 1.07 -5.25 11.72
N PHE A 23 1.87 -4.44 12.43
CA PHE A 23 1.37 -3.44 13.36
C PHE A 23 0.48 -2.40 12.64
N GLY A 24 0.91 -1.92 11.47
CA GLY A 24 0.14 -1.02 10.63
C GLY A 24 -1.19 -1.64 10.18
N ALA A 25 -1.16 -2.89 9.69
CA ALA A 25 -2.36 -3.61 9.26
C ALA A 25 -3.36 -3.82 10.40
N LEU A 26 -2.90 -4.26 11.58
CA LEU A 26 -3.74 -4.41 12.76
C LEU A 26 -4.35 -3.09 13.21
N THR A 27 -3.55 -2.03 13.23
CA THR A 27 -4.03 -0.68 13.55
C THR A 27 -5.09 -0.24 12.55
N GLY A 28 -4.87 -0.46 11.26
CA GLY A 28 -5.86 -0.17 10.20
C GLY A 28 -7.18 -0.90 10.40
N ILE A 29 -7.14 -2.20 10.72
CA ILE A 29 -8.34 -3.00 11.02
C ILE A 29 -9.08 -2.44 12.25
N VAL A 30 -8.35 -2.14 13.33
CA VAL A 30 -8.95 -1.55 14.54
C VAL A 30 -9.64 -0.23 14.21
N LEU A 31 -8.97 0.67 13.48
CA LEU A 31 -9.55 1.95 13.06
C LEU A 31 -10.78 1.75 12.16
N MET A 32 -10.74 0.80 11.21
CA MET A 32 -11.88 0.47 10.36
C MET A 32 -13.10 0.04 11.18
N LEU A 33 -12.91 -0.83 12.18
CA LEU A 33 -13.99 -1.29 13.06
C LEU A 33 -14.54 -0.18 13.95
N LEU A 34 -13.67 0.71 14.44
CA LEU A 34 -14.08 1.87 15.25
C LEU A 34 -14.86 2.90 14.42
N PHE A 35 -14.49 3.11 13.16
CA PHE A 35 -15.07 4.15 12.30
C PHE A 35 -16.21 3.67 11.39
N ARG A 36 -16.58 2.38 11.41
CA ARG A 36 -17.61 1.80 10.52
C ARG A 36 -18.97 2.50 10.56
N ASN A 37 -19.33 3.13 11.68
CA ASN A 37 -20.65 3.76 11.91
C ASN A 37 -20.60 5.29 11.85
N LEU A 38 -19.55 5.89 11.27
CA LEU A 38 -19.46 7.35 11.15
C LEU A 38 -20.54 7.90 10.21
N ARG A 39 -21.06 9.09 10.55
CA ARG A 39 -21.94 9.85 9.67
C ARG A 39 -21.20 10.19 8.37
N TYR A 40 -21.92 10.20 7.26
CA TYR A 40 -21.38 10.48 5.92
C TYR A 40 -20.48 11.73 5.87
N GLN A 41 -20.92 12.83 6.48
CA GLN A 41 -20.15 14.09 6.49
C GLN A 41 -18.76 13.94 7.15
N THR A 42 -18.68 13.16 8.23
CA THR A 42 -17.41 12.90 8.92
C THR A 42 -16.55 11.96 8.11
N SER A 43 -17.12 10.86 7.60
CA SER A 43 -16.40 9.90 6.74
C SER A 43 -15.80 10.59 5.51
N HIS A 44 -16.59 11.43 4.84
CA HIS A 44 -16.15 12.21 3.70
C HIS A 44 -14.98 13.14 4.04
N ARG A 45 -15.04 13.88 5.16
CA ARG A 45 -13.92 14.73 5.59
C ARG A 45 -12.66 13.92 5.89
N LEU A 46 -12.79 12.79 6.58
CA LEU A 46 -11.66 11.91 6.87
C LEU A 46 -11.05 11.36 5.59
N PHE A 47 -11.88 10.94 4.61
CA PHE A 47 -11.42 10.50 3.30
C PHE A 47 -10.59 11.59 2.60
N TYR A 48 -11.08 12.83 2.54
CA TYR A 48 -10.34 13.92 1.87
C TYR A 48 -9.01 14.28 2.53
N VAL A 49 -8.80 13.92 3.80
CA VAL A 49 -7.52 14.11 4.51
C VAL A 49 -6.63 12.89 4.36
N PHE A 50 -7.14 11.70 4.68
CA PHE A 50 -6.33 10.47 4.72
C PHE A 50 -6.08 9.88 3.33
N HIS A 51 -6.96 10.10 2.36
CA HIS A 51 -6.78 9.58 1.00
C HIS A 51 -5.54 10.21 0.32
N PRO A 52 -5.42 11.54 0.18
CA PRO A 52 -4.19 12.13 -0.36
C PRO A 52 -2.95 11.81 0.48
N ALA A 53 -3.09 11.77 1.81
CA ALA A 53 -1.98 11.48 2.71
C ALA A 53 -1.38 10.09 2.46
N HIS A 54 -2.20 9.03 2.41
CA HIS A 54 -1.66 7.68 2.22
C HIS A 54 -1.12 7.46 0.79
N VAL A 55 -1.66 8.14 -0.23
CA VAL A 55 -1.09 8.13 -1.60
C VAL A 55 0.31 8.75 -1.59
N VAL A 56 0.48 9.93 -0.97
CA VAL A 56 1.80 10.56 -0.84
C VAL A 56 2.79 9.67 -0.07
N LEU A 57 2.35 9.07 1.04
CA LEU A 57 3.19 8.13 1.81
C LEU A 57 3.59 6.92 0.96
N SER A 58 2.68 6.37 0.14
CA SER A 58 2.98 5.27 -0.77
C SER A 58 4.03 5.65 -1.81
N ALA A 59 3.93 6.86 -2.39
CA ALA A 59 4.93 7.39 -3.31
C ALA A 59 6.30 7.57 -2.63
N MET A 60 6.32 8.09 -1.40
CA MET A 60 7.54 8.28 -0.62
C MET A 60 8.23 6.96 -0.29
N VAL A 61 7.50 5.95 0.17
CA VAL A 61 8.08 4.63 0.49
C VAL A 61 8.62 3.98 -0.77
N THR A 62 7.88 4.02 -1.88
CA THR A 62 8.30 3.46 -3.16
C THR A 62 9.57 4.13 -3.70
N ALA A 63 9.60 5.46 -3.68
CA ALA A 63 10.76 6.25 -4.10
C ALA A 63 11.98 5.98 -3.20
N SER A 64 11.77 5.93 -1.88
CA SER A 64 12.83 5.66 -0.89
C SER A 64 13.45 4.29 -1.08
N MET A 65 12.62 3.24 -1.24
CA MET A 65 13.08 1.87 -1.47
C MET A 65 13.86 1.74 -2.78
N PHE A 66 13.37 2.38 -3.85
CA PHE A 66 14.08 2.40 -5.14
C PHE A 66 15.43 3.10 -5.03
N LYS A 67 15.50 4.24 -4.35
CA LYS A 67 16.74 5.00 -4.13
C LYS A 67 17.73 4.22 -3.27
N LEU A 68 17.28 3.56 -2.20
CA LEU A 68 18.13 2.77 -1.30
C LEU A 68 18.88 1.66 -2.06
N HIS A 69 18.21 1.01 -3.02
CA HIS A 69 18.77 -0.09 -3.79
C HIS A 69 19.44 0.35 -5.11
N THR A 70 19.43 1.64 -5.44
CA THR A 70 19.98 2.17 -6.70
C THR A 70 21.10 3.18 -6.45
N LYS A 71 22.35 2.76 -6.65
CA LYS A 71 23.56 3.55 -6.37
C LYS A 71 23.68 4.89 -7.12
N LYS A 72 23.05 5.05 -8.29
CA LYS A 72 23.11 6.27 -9.14
C LYS A 72 21.75 6.64 -9.75
N ALA A 73 20.71 6.72 -8.93
CA ALA A 73 19.39 7.12 -9.42
C ALA A 73 19.35 8.65 -9.66
N LYS A 74 19.00 9.07 -10.89
CA LYS A 74 18.68 10.47 -11.18
C LYS A 74 17.39 10.85 -10.46
N PHE A 75 17.30 12.07 -9.95
CA PHE A 75 16.11 12.58 -9.24
C PHE A 75 14.82 12.37 -10.03
N LEU A 76 14.83 12.66 -11.33
CA LEU A 76 13.66 12.48 -12.21
C LEU A 76 13.17 11.03 -12.26
N ILE A 77 14.09 10.05 -12.26
CA ILE A 77 13.72 8.62 -12.27
C ILE A 77 13.09 8.24 -10.94
N VAL A 78 13.65 8.71 -9.81
CA VAL A 78 13.09 8.45 -8.48
C VAL A 78 11.66 9.01 -8.37
N LEU A 79 11.43 10.21 -8.91
CA LEU A 79 10.12 10.84 -8.93
C LEU A 79 9.11 10.05 -9.78
N LEU A 80 9.51 9.63 -10.98
CA LEU A 80 8.64 8.83 -11.85
C LEU A 80 8.31 7.48 -11.23
N VAL A 81 9.29 6.80 -10.63
CA VAL A 81 9.08 5.52 -9.93
C VAL A 81 8.14 5.69 -8.75
N GLY A 82 8.31 6.74 -7.94
CA GLY A 82 7.39 7.05 -6.85
C GLY A 82 5.96 7.32 -7.34
N PHE A 83 5.81 8.10 -8.41
CA PHE A 83 4.52 8.46 -8.99
C PHE A 83 3.78 7.23 -9.55
N PHE A 84 4.39 6.50 -10.49
CA PHE A 84 3.76 5.32 -11.10
C PHE A 84 3.58 4.19 -10.10
N GLY A 85 4.53 4.01 -9.18
CA GLY A 85 4.43 3.01 -8.13
C GLY A 85 3.27 3.29 -7.18
N SER A 86 3.13 4.53 -6.71
CA SER A 86 2.00 4.92 -5.86
C SER A 86 0.66 4.81 -6.59
N LEU A 87 0.60 5.21 -7.86
CA LEU A 87 -0.64 5.11 -8.64
C LEU A 87 -1.06 3.65 -8.80
N GLY A 88 -0.11 2.75 -9.06
CA GLY A 88 -0.34 1.32 -9.13
C GLY A 88 -0.82 0.73 -7.80
N ILE A 89 -0.13 1.05 -6.69
CA ILE A 89 -0.48 0.54 -5.36
C ILE A 89 -1.86 1.05 -4.92
N ALA A 90 -2.15 2.35 -5.09
CA ALA A 90 -3.44 2.93 -4.76
C ALA A 90 -4.57 2.30 -5.59
N THR A 91 -4.37 2.09 -6.89
CA THR A 91 -5.36 1.44 -7.74
C THR A 91 -5.63 0.00 -7.31
N LEU A 92 -4.58 -0.75 -6.98
CA LEU A 92 -4.70 -2.13 -6.50
C LEU A 92 -5.46 -2.19 -5.16
N SER A 93 -5.08 -1.34 -4.20
CA SER A 93 -5.65 -1.30 -2.86
C SER A 93 -7.09 -0.83 -2.82
N ASP A 94 -7.40 0.25 -3.55
CA ASP A 94 -8.68 0.95 -3.40
C ASP A 94 -9.77 0.40 -4.33
N SER A 95 -9.38 -0.22 -5.44
CA SER A 95 -10.31 -0.70 -6.47
C SER A 95 -10.22 -2.22 -6.71
N LEU A 96 -9.03 -2.75 -7.03
CA LEU A 96 -8.94 -4.16 -7.45
C LEU A 96 -9.17 -5.15 -6.30
N ILE A 97 -8.50 -4.96 -5.15
CA ILE A 97 -8.65 -5.86 -4.01
C ILE A 97 -10.10 -5.88 -3.49
N PRO A 98 -10.78 -4.72 -3.29
CA PRO A 98 -12.19 -4.70 -2.91
C PRO A 98 -13.09 -5.38 -3.95
N TYR A 99 -12.88 -5.13 -5.24
CA TYR A 99 -13.67 -5.74 -6.32
C TYR A 99 -13.54 -7.26 -6.34
N ILE A 100 -12.33 -7.79 -6.20
CA ILE A 100 -12.10 -9.24 -6.11
C ILE A 100 -12.76 -9.80 -4.84
N GLY A 101 -12.69 -9.07 -3.71
CA GLY A 101 -13.36 -9.45 -2.47
C GLY A 101 -14.88 -9.55 -2.62
N GLU A 102 -15.50 -8.60 -3.32
CA GLU A 102 -16.93 -8.63 -3.66
C GLU A 102 -17.28 -9.84 -4.53
N LEU A 103 -16.49 -10.10 -5.58
CA LEU A 103 -16.71 -11.25 -6.47
C LEU A 103 -16.64 -12.59 -5.71
N ILE A 104 -15.67 -12.75 -4.81
CA ILE A 104 -15.54 -13.95 -3.97
C ILE A 104 -16.76 -14.08 -3.06
N LEU A 105 -17.21 -12.98 -2.45
CA LEU A 105 -18.39 -12.99 -1.58
C LEU A 105 -19.64 -13.43 -2.35
N VAL A 106 -19.90 -12.85 -3.52
CA VAL A 106 -21.03 -13.24 -4.38
C VAL A 106 -20.96 -14.72 -4.74
N CYS A 107 -19.79 -15.21 -5.18
CA CYS A 107 -19.60 -16.61 -5.54
C CYS A 107 -19.83 -17.58 -4.37
N ILE A 108 -19.48 -17.19 -3.13
CA ILE A 108 -19.69 -18.02 -1.94
C ILE A 108 -21.17 -18.07 -1.50
N PHE A 109 -21.92 -16.97 -1.64
CA PHE A 109 -23.29 -16.86 -1.13
C PHE A 109 -24.39 -17.12 -2.18
N GLU A 110 -24.06 -17.20 -3.47
CA GLU A 110 -25.00 -17.61 -4.53
C GLU A 110 -25.01 -19.13 -4.82
N TYR A 111 -24.43 -19.96 -3.94
CA TYR A 111 -24.54 -21.42 -3.95
C TYR A 111 -25.27 -21.96 -2.72
#